data_AF-A0A936F3Z5-F1
#
_entry.id   AF-A0A936F3Z5-F1
#
_cell.length_a   1.000
_cell.length_b   1.000
_cell.length_c   1.000
_cell.angle_alpha   90.00
_cell.angle_beta   90.00
_cell.angle_gamma   90.00
#
_symmetry.space_group_name_H-M   'P 1'
#
loop_
_entity.id
_entity.type
_entity.pdbx_description
1 polymer ?
#
loop_
_entity_poly.entity_id
_entity_poly.type
_entity_poly.pdbx_seq_one_letter_code
_entity_poly.pdbx_strand_id
1 'polypeptide(L)'
;MASTPRHPCDLPSCSPSLALGVTVLQADAPAKSVTELKAFYSANCVKCHGLDGAATADGKKLGGRDFTDAAKNAKQTDAEMAKTIRKGIFFGTVMPAFKDRLSEEDALLLVKDIVRKAEKGKVIAP
;
A
#
# COMPACT_ATOMS: atom_id res chain seq x y z
N MET A 1 11.12 14.88 55.21
CA MET A 1 10.22 15.96 54.73
C MET A 1 8.96 15.27 54.18
N ALA A 2 8.02 14.84 55.02
CA ALA A 2 6.97 15.66 55.64
C ALA A 2 6.19 16.42 54.54
N SER A 3 4.91 16.18 54.24
CA SER A 3 3.81 15.65 55.04
C SER A 3 2.66 15.21 54.12
N THR A 4 1.93 14.16 54.47
CA THR A 4 0.48 14.09 54.18
C THR A 4 -0.27 14.76 55.33
N PRO A 5 -1.50 15.28 55.12
CA PRO A 5 -2.64 14.46 55.53
C PRO A 5 -3.91 14.59 54.66
N ARG A 6 -4.54 13.43 54.46
CA ARG A 6 -5.97 13.07 54.52
C ARG A 6 -7.02 14.09 54.05
N HIS A 7 -7.93 13.61 53.19
CA HIS A 7 -9.30 13.35 53.65
C HIS A 7 -10.07 12.38 52.71
N PRO A 8 -11.19 11.80 53.20
CA PRO A 8 -11.52 10.38 53.10
C PRO A 8 -12.72 10.15 52.15
N CYS A 9 -13.34 8.97 52.25
CA CYS A 9 -14.50 8.45 51.50
C CYS A 9 -14.03 7.54 50.35
N ASP A 10 -13.75 6.26 50.61
CA ASP A 10 -14.74 5.20 50.92
C ASP A 10 -15.92 5.20 49.92
N LEU A 11 -15.83 4.22 49.01
CA LEU A 11 -16.84 3.44 48.26
C LEU A 11 -18.34 3.53 48.74
N PRO A 12 -19.30 2.85 48.08
CA PRO A 12 -19.68 2.75 46.67
C PRO A 12 -21.22 2.86 46.50
N SER A 13 -21.81 3.88 45.86
CA SER A 13 -23.24 3.83 45.48
C SER A 13 -23.65 5.00 44.57
N CYS A 14 -24.56 4.73 43.63
CA CYS A 14 -25.17 5.65 42.63
C CYS A 14 -24.22 6.08 41.50
N SER A 15 -24.42 5.82 40.21
CA SER A 15 -25.57 5.41 39.41
C SER A 15 -25.05 4.90 38.04
N PRO A 16 -25.81 4.12 37.25
CA PRO A 16 -25.46 3.85 35.85
C PRO A 16 -25.79 5.09 35.01
N SER A 17 -24.87 6.06 34.99
CA SER A 17 -24.93 7.12 33.97
C SER A 17 -24.56 6.49 32.65
N LEU A 18 -25.53 6.44 31.73
CA LEU A 18 -25.37 6.13 30.32
C LEU A 18 -24.09 6.77 29.78
N ALA A 19 -23.02 5.99 29.67
CA ALA A 19 -21.92 6.32 28.79
C ALA A 19 -22.45 6.10 27.38
N LEU A 20 -22.90 7.18 26.75
CA LEU A 20 -23.14 7.26 25.32
C LEU A 20 -21.87 6.72 24.66
N GLY A 21 -21.96 5.52 24.09
CA GLY A 21 -20.88 4.91 23.34
C GLY A 21 -20.58 5.80 22.15
N VAL A 22 -19.56 6.65 22.26
CA VAL A 22 -18.93 7.27 21.10
C VAL A 22 -18.18 6.14 20.42
N THR A 23 -18.87 5.44 19.53
CA THR A 23 -18.21 4.57 18.56
C THR A 23 -17.32 5.48 17.73
N VAL A 24 -16.04 5.53 18.07
CA VAL A 24 -15.03 6.19 17.24
C VAL A 24 -14.98 5.34 15.96
N LEU A 25 -15.69 5.80 14.93
CA LEU A 25 -15.59 5.24 13.60
C LEU A 25 -14.16 5.53 13.14
N GLN A 26 -13.28 4.54 13.25
CA GLN A 26 -11.95 4.60 12.68
C GLN A 26 -12.12 4.79 11.18
N ALA A 27 -11.91 6.03 10.72
CA ALA A 27 -11.82 6.33 9.31
C ALA A 27 -10.45 5.85 8.84
N ASP A 28 -10.43 4.68 8.20
CA ASP A 28 -9.31 4.31 7.35
C ASP A 28 -9.07 5.45 6.35
N ALA A 29 -7.82 5.90 6.21
CA ALA A 29 -7.49 6.96 5.27
C ALA A 29 -8.02 6.60 3.87
N PRO A 30 -8.61 7.56 3.12
CA PRO A 30 -9.16 7.26 1.81
C PRO A 30 -8.06 6.68 0.91
N ALA A 31 -8.37 5.56 0.26
CA ALA A 31 -7.48 4.94 -0.72
C ALA A 31 -7.12 5.95 -1.83
N LYS A 32 -5.88 5.88 -2.31
CA LYS A 32 -5.39 6.73 -3.39
C LYS A 32 -6.24 6.52 -4.65
N SER A 33 -6.52 7.59 -5.36
CA SER A 33 -7.15 7.52 -6.68
C SER A 33 -6.23 6.85 -7.70
N VAL A 34 -6.81 6.32 -8.79
CA VAL A 34 -6.03 5.75 -9.91
C VAL A 34 -5.05 6.78 -10.49
N THR A 35 -5.41 8.05 -10.53
CA THR A 35 -4.53 9.13 -11.01
C THR A 35 -3.30 9.30 -10.11
N GLU A 36 -3.49 9.32 -8.78
CA GLU A 36 -2.38 9.37 -7.81
C GLU A 36 -1.50 8.14 -7.91
N LEU A 37 -2.08 6.96 -8.12
CA LEU A 37 -1.33 5.72 -8.31
C LEU A 37 -0.54 5.73 -9.63
N LYS A 38 -1.05 6.34 -10.70
CA LYS A 38 -0.30 6.52 -11.95
C LYS A 38 0.87 7.49 -11.77
N ALA A 39 0.67 8.59 -11.06
CA ALA A 39 1.76 9.50 -10.70
C ALA A 39 2.80 8.81 -9.81
N PHE A 40 2.35 7.99 -8.85
CA PHE A 40 3.22 7.16 -8.03
C PHE A 40 4.02 6.17 -8.87
N TYR A 41 3.37 5.49 -9.82
CA TYR A 41 4.05 4.58 -10.75
C TYR A 41 5.11 5.34 -11.57
N SER A 42 4.75 6.51 -12.10
CA SER A 42 5.66 7.40 -12.84
C SER A 42 6.92 7.72 -12.02
N ALA A 43 6.75 8.12 -10.76
CA ALA A 43 7.86 8.56 -9.92
C ALA A 43 8.75 7.41 -9.41
N ASN A 44 8.21 6.20 -9.26
CA ASN A 44 8.89 5.13 -8.49
C ASN A 44 9.13 3.83 -9.27
N CYS A 45 8.40 3.57 -10.37
CA CYS A 45 8.38 2.27 -11.02
C CYS A 45 8.99 2.29 -12.43
N VAL A 46 8.85 3.40 -13.17
CA VAL A 46 9.19 3.48 -14.61
C VAL A 46 10.67 3.26 -14.90
N LYS A 47 11.56 3.56 -13.96
CA LYS A 47 13.01 3.37 -14.13
C LYS A 47 13.38 1.92 -14.48
N CYS A 48 12.63 0.96 -13.93
CA CYS A 48 12.84 -0.47 -14.16
C CYS A 48 11.70 -1.09 -14.97
N HIS A 49 10.45 -0.69 -14.72
CA HIS A 49 9.28 -1.28 -15.37
C HIS A 49 8.83 -0.56 -16.64
N GLY A 50 9.44 0.56 -17.00
CA GLY A 50 9.09 1.35 -18.19
C GLY A 50 7.83 2.21 -17.99
N LEU A 51 7.60 3.14 -18.92
CA LEU A 51 6.41 4.01 -18.92
C LEU A 51 5.12 3.26 -19.26
N ASP A 52 5.24 2.16 -20.00
CA ASP A 52 4.17 1.30 -20.50
C ASP A 52 4.10 -0.05 -19.78
N GLY A 53 4.96 -0.28 -18.77
CA GLY A 53 5.03 -1.55 -18.07
C GLY A 53 5.82 -2.65 -18.78
N ALA A 54 6.45 -2.37 -19.94
CA ALA A 54 7.18 -3.38 -20.71
C ALA A 54 8.55 -3.79 -20.12
N ALA A 55 8.94 -3.21 -18.98
CA ALA A 55 10.28 -3.25 -18.41
C ALA A 55 11.37 -2.66 -19.30
N THR A 56 12.25 -1.85 -18.71
CA THR A 56 13.41 -1.29 -19.40
C THR A 56 14.45 -2.40 -19.64
N ALA A 57 15.41 -2.16 -20.53
CA ALA A 57 16.49 -3.14 -20.78
C ALA A 57 17.24 -3.49 -19.49
N ASP A 58 17.52 -2.51 -18.64
CA ASP A 58 18.18 -2.73 -17.36
C ASP A 58 17.25 -3.39 -16.33
N GLY A 59 15.97 -3.01 -16.30
CA GLY A 59 14.96 -3.70 -15.52
C GLY A 59 14.90 -5.20 -15.84
N LYS A 60 14.93 -5.56 -17.12
CA LYS A 60 14.95 -6.96 -17.59
C LYS A 60 16.22 -7.71 -17.16
N LYS A 61 17.40 -7.07 -17.21
CA LYS A 61 18.67 -7.66 -16.73
C LYS A 61 18.63 -7.97 -15.23
N LEU A 62 17.89 -7.17 -14.46
CA LEU A 62 17.67 -7.40 -13.03
C LEU A 62 16.58 -8.45 -12.73
N GLY A 63 15.97 -9.06 -13.75
CA GLY A 63 14.84 -9.99 -13.57
C GLY A 63 13.48 -9.29 -13.40
N GLY A 64 13.40 -7.99 -13.70
CA GLY A 64 12.17 -7.22 -13.70
C GLY A 64 11.15 -7.80 -14.69
N ARG A 65 9.94 -8.02 -14.20
CA ARG A 65 8.83 -8.58 -14.99
C ARG A 65 8.35 -7.57 -16.02
N ASP A 66 8.14 -8.06 -17.23
CA ASP A 66 7.41 -7.36 -18.29
C ASP A 66 5.90 -7.55 -18.06
N PHE A 67 5.21 -6.46 -17.71
CA PHE A 67 3.78 -6.49 -17.42
C PHE A 67 2.91 -6.49 -18.68
N THR A 68 3.49 -6.34 -19.86
CA THR A 68 2.75 -6.42 -21.13
C THR A 68 2.59 -7.87 -21.59
N ASP A 69 3.30 -8.81 -20.97
CA ASP A 69 3.14 -10.25 -21.18
C ASP A 69 1.97 -10.78 -20.33
N ALA A 70 0.77 -10.75 -20.92
CA ALA A 70 -0.47 -11.20 -20.26
C ALA A 70 -0.38 -12.65 -19.72
N ALA A 71 0.30 -13.54 -20.44
CA ALA A 71 0.46 -14.94 -20.03
C ALA A 71 1.34 -15.07 -18.78
N LYS A 72 2.44 -14.31 -18.69
CA LYS A 72 3.28 -14.28 -17.48
C LYS A 72 2.57 -13.59 -16.31
N ASN A 73 1.84 -12.52 -16.58
CA ASN A 73 1.09 -11.81 -15.55
C ASN A 73 -0.03 -12.68 -14.96
N ALA A 74 -0.74 -13.45 -15.78
CA ALA A 74 -1.82 -14.33 -15.32
C ALA A 74 -1.34 -15.42 -14.34
N LYS A 75 -0.04 -15.74 -14.30
CA LYS A 75 0.53 -16.73 -13.37
C LYS A 75 0.62 -16.27 -11.92
N GLN A 76 0.45 -14.97 -11.65
CA GLN A 76 0.40 -14.44 -10.29
C GLN A 76 -0.99 -13.87 -10.01
N THR A 77 -1.44 -13.99 -8.76
CA THR A 77 -2.66 -13.35 -8.30
C THR A 77 -2.40 -11.87 -7.99
N ASP A 78 -3.47 -11.07 -7.97
CA ASP A 78 -3.35 -9.65 -7.64
C ASP A 78 -2.81 -9.43 -6.22
N ALA A 79 -3.24 -10.27 -5.28
CA ALA A 79 -2.79 -10.23 -3.89
C ALA A 79 -1.30 -10.54 -3.75
N GLU A 80 -0.79 -11.54 -4.48
CA GLU A 80 0.64 -11.85 -4.44
C GLU A 80 1.47 -10.70 -5.04
N MET A 81 1.02 -10.10 -6.14
CA MET A 81 1.72 -8.94 -6.71
C MET A 81 1.67 -7.72 -5.79
N ALA A 82 0.52 -7.42 -5.16
CA ALA A 82 0.39 -6.33 -4.20
C ALA A 82 1.31 -6.53 -2.99
N LYS A 83 1.39 -7.76 -2.50
CA LYS A 83 2.31 -8.15 -1.42
C LYS A 83 3.77 -8.00 -1.83
N THR A 84 4.14 -8.39 -3.06
CA THR A 84 5.49 -8.17 -3.61
C THR A 84 5.81 -6.67 -3.69
N ILE A 85 4.89 -5.83 -4.16
CA ILE A 85 5.09 -4.38 -4.24
C ILE A 85 5.32 -3.78 -2.84
N ARG A 86 4.52 -4.20 -1.86
CA ARG A 86 4.65 -3.69 -0.49
C ARG A 86 5.94 -4.17 0.18
N LYS A 87 6.31 -5.44 0.01
CA LYS A 87 7.51 -6.03 0.64
C LYS A 87 8.82 -5.70 -0.10
N GLY A 88 8.75 -5.40 -1.39
CA GLY A 88 9.92 -5.33 -2.26
C GLY A 88 10.55 -6.70 -2.51
N ILE A 89 11.59 -6.70 -3.33
CA ILE A 89 12.46 -7.86 -3.59
C ILE A 89 13.88 -7.38 -3.28
N PHE A 90 14.61 -8.13 -2.45
CA PHE A 90 15.97 -7.77 -2.05
C PHE A 90 17.01 -8.83 -2.44
N PHE A 91 16.59 -10.09 -2.58
CA PHE A 91 17.45 -11.19 -3.02
C PHE A 91 17.33 -11.36 -4.54
N GLY A 92 18.34 -10.92 -5.28
CA GLY A 92 18.48 -11.13 -6.74
C GLY A 92 17.97 -9.99 -7.64
N THR A 93 16.97 -9.22 -7.20
CA THR A 93 16.40 -8.08 -7.94
C THR A 93 16.16 -6.95 -6.95
N VAL A 94 16.69 -5.75 -7.17
CA VAL A 94 16.55 -4.61 -6.22
C VAL A 94 15.24 -3.86 -6.48
N MET A 95 14.12 -4.45 -6.09
CA MET A 95 12.84 -3.73 -6.07
C MET A 95 12.59 -3.19 -4.66
N PRO A 96 12.56 -1.86 -4.45
CA PRO A 96 12.35 -1.29 -3.11
C PRO A 96 10.96 -1.66 -2.56
N ALA A 97 10.87 -1.71 -1.23
CA ALA A 97 9.62 -1.95 -0.52
C ALA A 97 8.79 -0.67 -0.46
N PHE A 98 7.49 -0.77 -0.73
CA PHE A 98 6.55 0.37 -0.69
C PHE A 98 5.48 0.24 0.40
N LYS A 99 5.62 -0.68 1.36
CA LYS A 99 4.65 -0.91 2.45
C LYS A 99 4.31 0.35 3.26
N ASP A 100 5.24 1.28 3.40
CA ASP A 100 5.06 2.50 4.21
C ASP A 100 4.43 3.64 3.38
N ARG A 101 4.25 3.43 2.06
CA ARG A 101 3.70 4.42 1.11
C ARG A 101 2.42 3.96 0.43
N LEU A 102 2.17 2.65 0.39
CA LEU A 102 0.98 2.03 -0.19
C LEU A 102 0.30 1.16 0.87
N SER A 103 -0.98 1.46 1.12
CA SER A 103 -1.85 0.55 1.86
C SER A 103 -2.06 -0.75 1.06
N GLU A 104 -2.73 -1.73 1.66
CA GLU A 104 -3.03 -2.98 0.94
C GLU A 104 -3.96 -2.73 -0.24
N GLU A 105 -4.96 -1.89 -0.02
CA GLU A 105 -5.97 -1.47 -0.97
C GLU A 105 -5.33 -0.70 -2.11
N ASP A 106 -4.44 0.24 -1.81
CA ASP A 106 -3.68 1.00 -2.81
C ASP A 106 -2.82 0.08 -3.68
N ALA A 107 -2.13 -0.89 -3.06
CA ALA A 107 -1.29 -1.82 -3.80
C ALA A 107 -2.11 -2.76 -4.70
N LEU A 108 -3.27 -3.21 -4.23
CA LEU A 108 -4.22 -3.99 -5.03
C LEU A 108 -4.79 -3.18 -6.19
N LEU A 109 -5.16 -1.92 -5.94
CA LEU A 109 -5.67 -1.02 -6.96
C LEU A 109 -4.58 -0.69 -8.00
N LEU A 110 -3.34 -0.46 -7.55
CA LEU A 110 -2.17 -0.30 -8.42
C LEU A 110 -1.96 -1.54 -9.31
N VAL A 111 -2.13 -2.75 -8.77
CA VAL A 111 -2.02 -3.96 -9.60
C VAL A 111 -3.14 -4.01 -10.63
N LYS A 112 -4.39 -3.83 -10.21
CA LYS A 112 -5.58 -4.01 -11.07
C LYS A 112 -5.71 -2.94 -12.16
N ASP A 113 -5.42 -1.69 -11.85
CA ASP A 113 -5.65 -0.58 -12.77
C ASP A 113 -4.42 -0.14 -13.56
N ILE A 114 -3.22 -0.51 -13.09
CA ILE A 114 -1.96 -0.12 -13.73
C ILE A 114 -1.22 -1.36 -14.25
N VAL A 115 -0.87 -2.30 -13.39
CA VAL A 115 -0.05 -3.47 -13.78
C VAL A 115 -0.80 -4.40 -14.74
N ARG A 116 -2.06 -4.71 -14.46
CA ARG A 116 -2.89 -5.61 -15.28
C ARG A 116 -3.30 -5.01 -16.61
N LYS A 117 -3.39 -3.68 -16.68
CA LYS A 117 -3.79 -2.91 -17.88
C LYS A 117 -2.57 -2.41 -18.67
N ALA A 118 -1.37 -2.85 -18.31
CA ALA A 118 -0.14 -2.51 -19.02
C ALA A 118 -0.15 -3.12 -20.42
N GLU A 119 0.02 -2.28 -21.43
CA GLU A 119 0.05 -2.66 -22.84
C GLU A 119 1.27 -2.01 -23.47
N LYS A 120 2.03 -2.78 -24.24
CA LYS A 120 3.28 -2.30 -24.84
C LYS A 120 3.00 -1.11 -25.76
N GLY A 121 3.67 0.00 -25.53
CA GLY A 121 3.48 1.26 -26.27
C GLY A 121 2.33 2.14 -25.76
N LYS A 122 1.55 1.69 -24.77
CA LYS A 122 0.52 2.52 -24.12
C LYS A 122 1.01 3.00 -22.77
N VAL A 123 1.33 4.29 -22.72
CA VAL A 123 1.86 4.93 -21.52
C VAL A 123 0.84 4.86 -20.37
N ILE A 124 1.28 4.32 -19.24
CA ILE A 124 0.49 4.16 -18.01
C ILE A 124 0.54 5.43 -17.16
N ALA A 125 1.73 6.02 -17.07
CA ALA A 125 2.05 7.19 -16.27
C ALA A 125 1.71 8.49 -17.02
N PRO A 126 0.99 9.46 -16.42
CA PRO A 126 0.76 10.77 -17.04
C PRO A 126 2.07 11.53 -17.29
#